data_AF-A0A2E7SSU3-F1
#
_entry.id   AF-A0A2E7SSU3-F1
#
_cell.length_a   1.000
_cell.length_b   1.000
_cell.length_c   1.000
_cell.angle_alpha   90.00
_cell.angle_beta   90.00
_cell.angle_gamma   90.00
#
_symmetry.space_group_name_H-M   'P 1'
#
loop_
_entity.id
_entity.type
_entity.pdbx_description
1 polymer ?
#
loop_
_entity_poly.entity_id
_entity_poly.type
_entity_poly.pdbx_seq_one_letter_code
_entity_poly.pdbx_strand_id
1 'polypeptide(L)'
;MTGLLKRFFGYESFRPLQEEVMREALVGKDAFVLMPTGGGKSLCYQLPALARGGLTVVVSPLIALMKDQVDALEEAGVPATYLNSTLSAAESRERLAKLYQGNYRLLYVAPERLMLPEMLERLAEWQPGLIAIDEAHCISEWGHDFRPEYRQIATLRDRFPGIPVMALTATATDRVREDIVAQLHLRDPSRFVASFNRGNLTYRVIARSQPLNQILDVARRHDGESGIIYCASRNGTERLAKRLSEQGLRCAAYHAGLDADTRSKNQEAFIRDEIQIVCATIAFGMGIDKPDVRFVIHHDLPKNIEGYYQETGRAGRDGLPAECVLLFNASDVAKQFGFIEEKTDEQEQRVARDLLQQMVHYAETRDCRRRTLLAYFSESFNEANCGGCDNCLEPKETFDGTVAAQKFLACLYRIRERSGFGFGLNHVVEVLTGANTAAIRKWGHDQVSTYGIGEEFGRDEWKVIGRELMRLGLAQLTSGRMSVVELTQAGRDWLGGKNSLELTRPAVARPKSGTAQSRSERAGEIQCDEMLFQQLRELRMELATERGLPAYMIFGDVALREMARDCPTTPEAFSLISGVGEKKQAEYGSQFISEITAYLAEKE
;
A
#
# COMPACT_ATOMS: atom_id res chain seq x y z
N MET A 1 -16.17 0.34 -27.75
CA MET A 1 -15.16 0.26 -26.67
C MET A 1 -14.88 -1.17 -26.26
N THR A 2 -15.89 -1.99 -25.94
CA THR A 2 -15.70 -3.41 -25.54
C THR A 2 -14.90 -4.24 -26.55
N GLY A 3 -15.12 -4.07 -27.85
CA GLY A 3 -14.30 -4.74 -28.88
C GLY A 3 -12.82 -4.35 -28.82
N LEU A 4 -12.49 -3.09 -28.52
CA LEU A 4 -11.10 -2.65 -28.34
C LEU A 4 -10.51 -3.18 -27.02
N LEU A 5 -11.33 -3.24 -25.97
CA LEU A 5 -10.96 -3.79 -24.68
C LEU A 5 -10.51 -5.26 -24.81
N LYS A 6 -11.34 -6.09 -25.45
CA LYS A 6 -11.01 -7.50 -25.68
C LYS A 6 -9.81 -7.65 -26.62
N ARG A 7 -9.82 -6.92 -27.73
CA ARG A 7 -8.78 -7.01 -28.76
C ARG A 7 -7.37 -6.72 -28.23
N PHE A 8 -7.18 -5.59 -27.56
CA PHE A 8 -5.85 -5.13 -27.13
C PHE A 8 -5.49 -5.65 -25.73
N PHE A 9 -6.45 -5.71 -24.81
CA PHE A 9 -6.18 -6.01 -23.41
C PHE A 9 -6.71 -7.38 -22.96
N GLY A 10 -7.50 -8.08 -23.77
CA GLY A 10 -8.02 -9.41 -23.44
C GLY A 10 -9.14 -9.44 -22.39
N TYR A 11 -9.70 -8.29 -21.99
CA TYR A 11 -10.76 -8.24 -20.97
C TYR A 11 -12.16 -8.26 -21.60
N GLU A 12 -13.08 -9.03 -21.00
CA GLU A 12 -14.49 -9.14 -21.44
C GLU A 12 -15.37 -8.01 -20.91
N SER A 13 -15.06 -7.48 -19.73
CA SER A 13 -15.90 -6.50 -19.03
C SER A 13 -15.09 -5.39 -18.37
N PHE A 14 -15.69 -4.22 -18.28
CA PHE A 14 -15.16 -3.10 -17.50
C PHE A 14 -15.30 -3.35 -16.01
N ARG A 15 -14.34 -2.84 -15.22
CA ARG A 15 -14.50 -2.69 -13.76
C ARG A 15 -15.44 -1.52 -13.47
N PRO A 16 -16.01 -1.43 -12.25
CA PRO A 16 -16.91 -0.34 -11.88
C PRO A 16 -16.32 1.04 -12.20
N LEU A 17 -17.15 1.94 -12.73
CA LEU A 17 -16.83 3.31 -13.13
C LEU A 17 -15.90 3.48 -14.34
N GLN A 18 -15.22 2.42 -14.80
CA GLN A 18 -14.26 2.55 -15.91
C GLN A 18 -14.95 3.00 -17.21
N GLU A 19 -16.08 2.39 -17.54
CA GLU A 19 -16.78 2.69 -18.80
C GLU A 19 -17.32 4.13 -18.78
N GLU A 20 -17.87 4.56 -17.66
CA GLU A 20 -18.41 5.90 -17.44
C GLU A 20 -17.32 6.96 -17.57
N VAL A 21 -16.16 6.77 -16.95
CA VAL A 21 -15.00 7.67 -17.09
C VAL A 21 -14.56 7.77 -18.55
N MET A 22 -14.47 6.64 -19.26
CA MET A 22 -14.05 6.62 -20.66
C MET A 22 -15.05 7.33 -21.57
N ARG A 23 -16.36 7.21 -21.29
CA ARG A 23 -17.41 7.93 -22.03
C ARG A 23 -17.26 9.44 -21.89
N GLU A 24 -17.02 9.94 -20.68
CA GLU A 24 -16.77 11.38 -20.44
C GLU A 24 -15.53 11.87 -21.19
N ALA A 25 -14.44 11.10 -21.14
CA ALA A 25 -13.25 11.40 -21.93
C ALA A 25 -13.56 11.48 -23.43
N LEU A 26 -14.35 10.55 -23.97
CA LEU A 26 -14.70 10.48 -25.40
C LEU A 26 -15.65 11.59 -25.88
N VAL A 27 -16.49 12.15 -25.01
CA VAL A 27 -17.29 13.35 -25.35
C VAL A 27 -16.53 14.66 -25.13
N GLY A 28 -15.32 14.59 -24.58
CA GLY A 28 -14.44 15.74 -24.43
C GLY A 28 -14.71 16.57 -23.18
N LYS A 29 -15.24 15.92 -22.13
CA LYS A 29 -15.45 16.56 -20.82
C LYS A 29 -14.23 16.33 -19.92
N ASP A 30 -13.98 17.29 -19.04
CA ASP A 30 -13.01 17.11 -17.96
C ASP A 30 -13.49 16.03 -16.99
N ALA A 31 -12.55 15.30 -16.40
CA ALA A 31 -12.86 14.27 -15.43
C ALA A 31 -11.88 14.31 -14.25
N PHE A 32 -12.43 14.19 -13.04
CA PHE A 32 -11.67 13.83 -11.85
C PHE A 32 -11.95 12.38 -11.52
N VAL A 33 -10.90 11.56 -11.48
CA VAL A 33 -10.99 10.11 -11.32
C VAL A 33 -10.18 9.69 -10.10
N LEU A 34 -10.90 9.29 -9.06
CA LEU A 34 -10.34 8.67 -7.89
C LEU A 34 -10.66 7.18 -7.91
N MET A 35 -9.62 6.36 -8.10
CA MET A 35 -9.74 4.90 -8.04
C MET A 35 -8.52 4.33 -7.34
N PRO A 36 -8.67 3.37 -6.41
CA PRO A 36 -7.55 2.84 -5.63
C PRO A 36 -6.47 2.21 -6.53
N THR A 37 -5.30 1.96 -5.94
CA THR A 37 -4.26 1.17 -6.60
C THR A 37 -4.83 -0.18 -7.04
N GLY A 38 -4.51 -0.60 -8.26
CA GLY A 38 -5.11 -1.79 -8.85
C GLY A 38 -6.57 -1.61 -9.29
N GLY A 39 -7.18 -0.42 -9.22
CA GLY A 39 -8.54 -0.15 -9.71
C GLY A 39 -8.67 -0.04 -11.23
N GLY A 40 -7.55 -0.07 -11.98
CA GLY A 40 -7.55 0.03 -13.45
C GLY A 40 -7.65 1.47 -13.97
N LYS A 41 -7.00 2.42 -13.29
CA LYS A 41 -6.93 3.84 -13.69
C LYS A 41 -6.35 4.03 -15.09
N SER A 42 -5.27 3.33 -15.42
CA SER A 42 -4.56 3.53 -16.70
C SER A 42 -5.45 3.30 -17.91
N LEU A 43 -6.33 2.30 -17.83
CA LEU A 43 -7.27 1.96 -18.89
C LEU A 43 -8.22 3.14 -19.21
N CYS A 44 -8.54 3.97 -18.21
CA CYS A 44 -9.47 5.10 -18.33
C CYS A 44 -9.01 6.16 -19.34
N TYR A 45 -7.71 6.29 -19.58
CA TYR A 45 -7.17 7.17 -20.63
C TYR A 45 -6.58 6.37 -21.81
N GLN A 46 -6.11 5.14 -21.60
CA GLN A 46 -5.56 4.29 -22.66
C GLN A 46 -6.61 3.86 -23.69
N LEU A 47 -7.78 3.41 -23.25
CA LEU A 47 -8.81 2.94 -24.18
C LEU A 47 -9.44 4.09 -24.98
N PRO A 48 -9.73 5.27 -24.38
CA PRO A 48 -10.16 6.44 -25.16
C PRO A 48 -9.14 6.91 -26.19
N ALA A 49 -7.83 6.83 -25.90
CA ALA A 49 -6.77 7.17 -26.86
C ALA A 49 -6.84 6.31 -28.12
N LEU A 50 -7.20 5.02 -27.97
CA LEU A 50 -7.41 4.10 -29.08
C LEU A 50 -8.72 4.37 -29.82
N ALA A 51 -9.79 4.65 -29.09
CA ALA A 51 -11.14 4.79 -29.64
C ALA A 51 -11.35 6.12 -30.39
N ARG A 52 -10.84 7.25 -29.86
CA ARG A 52 -10.95 8.57 -30.49
C ARG A 52 -9.97 8.74 -31.66
N GLY A 53 -8.81 8.08 -31.60
CA GLY A 53 -7.67 8.40 -32.44
C GLY A 53 -7.00 9.72 -32.02
N GLY A 54 -5.97 10.13 -32.77
CA GLY A 54 -5.10 11.24 -32.37
C GLY A 54 -4.15 10.88 -31.22
N LEU A 55 -3.54 11.90 -30.61
CA LEU A 55 -2.58 11.76 -29.52
C LEU A 55 -3.26 12.02 -28.17
N THR A 56 -3.01 11.17 -27.19
CA THR A 56 -3.26 11.44 -25.76
C THR A 56 -1.93 11.68 -25.06
N VAL A 57 -1.84 12.76 -24.29
CA VAL A 57 -0.65 13.07 -23.49
C VAL A 57 -0.91 12.67 -22.04
N VAL A 58 -0.02 11.88 -21.46
CA VAL A 58 -0.11 11.40 -20.09
C VAL A 58 1.05 12.02 -19.30
N VAL A 59 0.71 12.89 -18.35
CA VAL A 59 1.66 13.47 -17.41
C VAL A 59 1.81 12.52 -16.23
N SER A 60 3.04 12.09 -15.95
CA SER A 60 3.33 11.18 -14.83
C SER A 60 4.58 11.66 -14.09
N PRO A 61 4.66 11.56 -12.75
CA PRO A 61 5.82 12.05 -12.00
C PRO A 61 7.05 11.13 -12.10
N LEU A 62 6.91 9.94 -12.67
CA LEU A 62 7.85 8.84 -12.43
C LEU A 62 8.30 8.19 -13.73
N ILE A 63 9.57 8.41 -14.06
CA ILE A 63 10.20 7.90 -15.28
C ILE A 63 10.10 6.37 -15.39
N ALA A 64 10.32 5.64 -14.29
CA ALA A 64 10.22 4.18 -14.28
C ALA A 64 8.81 3.70 -14.64
N LEU A 65 7.77 4.35 -14.10
CA LEU A 65 6.38 3.99 -14.38
C LEU A 65 6.01 4.27 -15.85
N MET A 66 6.56 5.35 -16.45
CA MET A 66 6.34 5.63 -17.88
C MET A 66 6.86 4.51 -18.77
N LYS A 67 8.06 3.98 -18.47
CA LYS A 67 8.65 2.88 -19.23
C LYS A 67 7.80 1.63 -19.11
N ASP A 68 7.49 1.19 -17.88
CA ASP A 68 6.67 0.00 -17.63
C ASP A 68 5.31 0.07 -18.36
N GLN A 69 4.67 1.25 -18.35
CA GLN A 69 3.40 1.47 -19.04
C GLN A 69 3.54 1.43 -20.57
N VAL A 70 4.62 1.98 -21.13
CA VAL A 70 4.87 1.94 -22.58
C VAL A 70 5.20 0.52 -23.02
N ASP A 71 6.07 -0.19 -22.30
CA ASP A 71 6.44 -1.58 -22.61
C ASP A 71 5.19 -2.49 -22.59
N ALA A 72 4.31 -2.32 -21.59
CA ALA A 72 3.04 -3.06 -21.52
C ALA A 72 2.07 -2.72 -22.68
N LEU A 73 2.03 -1.47 -23.11
CA LEU A 73 1.20 -1.03 -24.25
C LEU A 73 1.74 -1.58 -25.57
N GLU A 74 3.05 -1.52 -25.80
CA GLU A 74 3.70 -2.10 -26.99
C GLU A 74 3.46 -3.61 -27.04
N GLU A 75 3.54 -4.28 -25.89
CA GLU A 75 3.26 -5.71 -25.79
C GLU A 75 1.78 -6.03 -26.10
N ALA A 76 0.86 -5.16 -25.70
CA ALA A 76 -0.55 -5.22 -26.08
C ALA A 76 -0.83 -4.81 -27.56
N GLY A 77 0.17 -4.34 -28.30
CA GLY A 77 0.02 -3.86 -29.68
C GLY A 77 -0.51 -2.42 -29.79
N VAL A 78 -0.46 -1.66 -28.71
CA VAL A 78 -0.84 -0.24 -28.64
C VAL A 78 0.39 0.63 -28.88
N PRO A 79 0.40 1.49 -29.91
CA PRO A 79 1.55 2.34 -30.17
C PRO A 79 1.62 3.49 -29.17
N ALA A 80 2.57 3.39 -28.24
CA ALA A 80 2.82 4.37 -27.20
C ALA A 80 4.31 4.75 -27.17
N THR A 81 4.62 5.90 -26.57
CA THR A 81 6.00 6.31 -26.34
C THR A 81 6.10 7.17 -25.08
N TYR A 82 7.33 7.45 -24.66
CA TYR A 82 7.63 8.38 -23.58
C TYR A 82 8.74 9.37 -23.96
N LEU A 83 8.71 10.55 -23.35
CA LEU A 83 9.77 11.56 -23.41
C LEU A 83 10.18 11.98 -21.98
N ASN A 84 11.43 11.68 -21.62
CA ASN A 84 12.02 12.04 -20.33
C ASN A 84 13.53 12.30 -20.47
N SER A 85 14.18 12.59 -19.35
CA SER A 85 15.61 12.95 -19.30
C SER A 85 16.57 11.77 -19.46
N THR A 86 16.11 10.52 -19.43
CA THR A 86 16.98 9.33 -19.54
C THR A 86 17.24 8.90 -20.98
N LEU A 87 16.53 9.46 -21.96
CA LEU A 87 16.72 9.15 -23.38
C LEU A 87 17.97 9.82 -23.95
N SER A 88 18.70 9.10 -24.80
CA SER A 88 19.74 9.71 -25.63
C SER A 88 19.15 10.69 -26.65
N ALA A 89 19.98 11.60 -27.15
CA ALA A 89 19.56 12.55 -28.19
C ALA A 89 19.13 11.86 -29.51
N ALA A 90 19.64 10.67 -29.79
CA ALA A 90 19.23 9.89 -30.96
C ALA A 90 17.82 9.31 -30.78
N GLU A 91 17.56 8.62 -29.66
CA GLU A 91 16.26 8.03 -29.35
C GLU A 91 15.17 9.09 -29.22
N SER A 92 15.49 10.22 -28.57
CA SER A 92 14.57 11.35 -28.44
C SER A 92 14.14 11.90 -29.81
N ARG A 93 15.09 12.06 -30.75
CA ARG A 93 14.80 12.52 -32.12
C ARG A 93 13.96 11.51 -32.90
N GLU A 94 14.25 10.23 -32.77
CA GLU A 94 13.48 9.17 -33.44
C GLU A 94 12.02 9.15 -32.96
N ARG A 95 11.80 9.19 -31.64
CA ARG A 95 10.47 9.21 -31.04
C ARG A 95 9.69 10.46 -31.45
N LEU A 96 10.35 11.62 -31.47
CA LEU A 96 9.76 12.87 -31.95
C LEU A 96 9.35 12.78 -33.43
N ALA A 97 10.19 12.22 -34.30
CA ALA A 97 9.85 12.05 -35.71
C ALA A 97 8.60 11.17 -35.89
N LYS A 98 8.50 10.07 -35.13
CA LYS A 98 7.33 9.18 -35.13
C LYS A 98 6.07 9.85 -34.54
N LEU A 99 6.22 10.75 -33.55
CA LEU A 99 5.11 11.58 -33.04
C LEU A 99 4.56 12.51 -34.14
N TYR A 100 5.44 13.19 -34.89
CA TYR A 100 5.05 14.04 -36.01
C TYR A 100 4.37 13.28 -37.16
N GLN A 101 4.74 12.02 -37.36
CA GLN A 101 4.10 11.14 -38.34
C GLN A 101 2.73 10.62 -37.88
N GLY A 102 2.33 10.86 -36.62
CA GLY A 102 1.09 10.34 -36.05
C GLY A 102 1.13 8.83 -35.75
N ASN A 103 2.33 8.25 -35.61
CA ASN A 103 2.50 6.81 -35.39
C ASN A 103 2.14 6.37 -33.96
N TYR A 104 2.08 7.31 -33.01
CA TYR A 104 1.75 7.03 -31.62
C TYR A 104 0.36 7.53 -31.22
N ARG A 105 -0.30 6.78 -30.34
CA ARG A 105 -1.59 7.14 -29.71
C ARG A 105 -1.41 7.71 -28.32
N LEU A 106 -0.35 7.31 -27.62
CA LEU A 106 -0.04 7.79 -26.28
C LEU A 106 1.39 8.34 -26.18
N LEU A 107 1.53 9.49 -25.52
CA LEU A 107 2.80 10.07 -25.12
C LEU A 107 2.83 10.25 -23.60
N TYR A 108 3.70 9.51 -22.93
CA TYR A 108 4.03 9.73 -21.52
C TYR A 108 5.14 10.77 -21.36
N VAL A 109 4.98 11.72 -20.44
CA VAL A 109 5.93 12.82 -20.26
C VAL A 109 6.00 13.27 -18.81
N ALA A 110 7.20 13.60 -18.36
CA ALA A 110 7.43 14.15 -17.02
C ALA A 110 6.97 15.62 -16.96
N PRO A 111 6.44 16.11 -15.82
CA PRO A 111 5.91 17.47 -15.71
C PRO A 111 6.97 18.53 -16.04
N GLU A 112 8.20 18.37 -15.57
CA GLU A 112 9.30 19.29 -15.85
C GLU A 112 9.66 19.35 -17.34
N ARG A 113 9.49 18.24 -18.08
CA ARG A 113 9.75 18.16 -19.52
C ARG A 113 8.60 18.77 -20.31
N LEU A 114 7.37 18.52 -19.88
CA LEU A 114 6.14 19.03 -20.49
C LEU A 114 6.10 20.55 -20.53
N MET A 115 6.56 21.18 -19.45
CA MET A 115 6.52 22.64 -19.27
C MET A 115 7.65 23.39 -20.00
N LEU A 116 8.54 22.70 -20.72
CA LEU A 116 9.54 23.37 -21.55
C LEU A 116 8.86 24.10 -22.73
N PRO A 117 9.28 25.34 -23.08
CA PRO A 117 8.66 26.12 -24.14
C PRO A 117 8.51 25.38 -25.47
N GLU A 118 9.56 24.68 -25.90
CA GLU A 118 9.58 23.84 -27.12
C GLU A 118 8.54 22.72 -27.08
N MET A 119 8.31 22.11 -25.92
CA MET A 119 7.31 21.05 -25.78
C MET A 119 5.89 21.63 -25.85
N LEU A 120 5.67 22.81 -25.28
CA LEU A 120 4.38 23.49 -25.37
C LEU A 120 4.07 23.95 -26.80
N GLU A 121 5.08 24.31 -27.60
CA GLU A 121 4.92 24.58 -29.03
C GLU A 121 4.53 23.31 -29.80
N ARG A 122 5.23 22.20 -29.54
CA ARG A 122 4.89 20.88 -30.13
C ARG A 122 3.48 20.43 -29.79
N LEU A 123 3.01 20.64 -28.56
CA LEU A 123 1.63 20.32 -28.19
C LEU A 123 0.60 21.14 -28.97
N ALA A 124 0.91 22.41 -29.28
CA ALA A 124 0.04 23.24 -30.10
C ALA A 124 -0.05 22.72 -31.55
N GLU A 125 1.03 22.13 -32.06
CA GLU A 125 1.06 21.47 -33.37
C GLU A 125 0.34 20.11 -33.35
N TRP A 126 0.58 19.27 -32.34
CA TRP A 126 0.01 17.93 -32.24
C TRP A 126 -1.49 17.91 -31.89
N GLN A 127 -1.98 18.95 -31.20
CA GLN A 127 -3.37 19.10 -30.75
C GLN A 127 -3.92 17.82 -30.11
N PRO A 128 -3.37 17.39 -28.96
CA PRO A 128 -3.79 16.14 -28.34
C PRO A 128 -5.28 16.16 -28.00
N GLY A 129 -5.94 15.02 -28.20
CA GLY A 129 -7.36 14.86 -27.92
C GLY A 129 -7.67 14.77 -26.42
N LEU A 130 -6.67 14.53 -25.57
CA LEU A 130 -6.81 14.42 -24.12
C LEU A 130 -5.45 14.67 -23.45
N ILE A 131 -5.47 15.38 -22.33
CA ILE A 131 -4.35 15.44 -21.37
C ILE A 131 -4.77 14.69 -20.11
N ALA A 132 -4.14 13.55 -19.84
CA ALA A 132 -4.31 12.81 -18.60
C ALA A 132 -3.19 13.20 -17.63
N ILE A 133 -3.54 13.55 -16.40
CA ILE A 133 -2.61 13.87 -15.32
C ILE A 133 -2.72 12.73 -14.31
N ASP A 134 -1.74 11.84 -14.34
CA ASP A 134 -1.63 10.73 -13.39
C ASP A 134 -1.01 11.20 -12.08
N GLU A 135 -1.33 10.52 -10.98
CA GLU A 135 -0.95 10.92 -9.61
C GLU A 135 -1.23 12.41 -9.31
N ALA A 136 -2.41 12.89 -9.70
CA ALA A 136 -2.81 14.28 -9.59
C ALA A 136 -2.76 14.85 -8.16
N HIS A 137 -2.74 13.99 -7.13
CA HIS A 137 -2.55 14.40 -5.74
C HIS A 137 -1.22 15.14 -5.49
N CYS A 138 -0.21 14.96 -6.35
CA CYS A 138 1.07 15.68 -6.26
C CYS A 138 0.93 17.21 -6.39
N ILE A 139 -0.18 17.73 -6.92
CA ILE A 139 -0.40 19.18 -7.01
C ILE A 139 -0.78 19.83 -5.67
N SER A 140 -1.31 19.04 -4.73
CA SER A 140 -1.85 19.53 -3.46
C SER A 140 -0.80 19.48 -2.36
N GLU A 141 -0.60 20.58 -1.65
CA GLU A 141 0.23 20.63 -0.42
C GLU A 141 -0.37 19.80 0.72
N TRP A 142 -1.67 19.52 0.65
CA TRP A 142 -2.38 18.63 1.57
C TRP A 142 -2.26 17.16 1.15
N GLY A 143 -1.66 16.90 -0.02
CA GLY A 143 -1.30 15.57 -0.48
C GLY A 143 -0.05 15.03 0.22
N HIS A 144 0.12 13.72 0.20
CA HIS A 144 1.24 13.04 0.88
C HIS A 144 2.58 13.10 0.10
N ASP A 145 2.56 13.49 -1.19
CA ASP A 145 3.73 13.62 -2.08
C ASP A 145 3.65 14.89 -2.93
N PHE A 146 3.59 16.06 -2.29
CA PHE A 146 3.53 17.35 -2.99
C PHE A 146 4.76 17.61 -3.87
N ARG A 147 4.53 18.04 -5.12
CA ARG A 147 5.56 18.37 -6.12
C ARG A 147 5.31 19.77 -6.70
N PRO A 148 6.20 20.75 -6.47
CA PRO A 148 6.03 22.11 -6.99
C PRO A 148 5.85 22.18 -8.52
N GLU A 149 6.46 21.26 -9.28
CA GLU A 149 6.38 21.19 -10.73
C GLU A 149 4.95 20.92 -11.22
N TYR A 150 4.12 20.24 -10.43
CA TYR A 150 2.71 19.97 -10.78
C TYR A 150 1.87 21.25 -10.81
N ARG A 151 2.21 22.27 -10.01
CA ARG A 151 1.49 23.55 -10.05
C ARG A 151 1.65 24.26 -11.39
N GLN A 152 2.79 24.05 -12.07
CA GLN A 152 3.02 24.65 -13.38
C GLN A 152 2.09 24.06 -14.45
N ILE A 153 1.67 22.79 -14.28
CA ILE A 153 0.74 22.10 -15.20
C ILE A 153 -0.60 22.83 -15.29
N ALA A 154 -1.03 23.53 -14.23
CA ALA A 154 -2.26 24.33 -14.23
C ALA A 154 -2.32 25.32 -15.41
N THR A 155 -1.16 25.86 -15.82
CA THR A 155 -1.05 26.82 -16.94
C THR A 155 -1.36 26.18 -18.30
N LEU A 156 -1.32 24.85 -18.42
CA LEU A 156 -1.75 24.15 -19.64
C LEU A 156 -3.22 24.41 -19.94
N ARG A 157 -4.06 24.59 -18.92
CA ARG A 157 -5.48 24.90 -19.10
C ARG A 157 -5.67 26.24 -19.81
N ASP A 158 -4.85 27.23 -19.48
CA ASP A 158 -4.93 28.56 -20.09
C ASP A 158 -4.43 28.54 -21.53
N ARG A 159 -3.37 27.77 -21.80
CA ARG A 159 -2.78 27.64 -23.13
C ARG A 159 -3.60 26.74 -24.08
N PHE A 160 -4.26 25.73 -23.55
CA PHE A 160 -5.02 24.74 -24.31
C PHE A 160 -6.46 24.59 -23.78
N PRO A 161 -7.29 25.65 -23.88
CA PRO A 161 -8.62 25.67 -23.27
C PRO A 161 -9.61 24.69 -23.90
N GLY A 162 -9.35 24.21 -25.12
CA GLY A 162 -10.21 23.27 -25.85
C GLY A 162 -9.85 21.79 -25.65
N ILE A 163 -8.76 21.48 -24.95
CA ILE A 163 -8.32 20.10 -24.73
C ILE A 163 -8.89 19.61 -23.39
N PRO A 164 -9.62 18.48 -23.34
CA PRO A 164 -10.12 17.95 -22.08
C PRO A 164 -8.96 17.49 -21.18
N VAL A 165 -9.14 17.64 -19.87
CA VAL A 165 -8.18 17.19 -18.86
C VAL A 165 -8.81 16.13 -17.97
N MET A 166 -8.11 15.01 -17.82
CA MET A 166 -8.46 13.95 -16.88
C MET A 166 -7.44 13.91 -15.75
N ALA A 167 -7.84 14.20 -14.52
CA ALA A 167 -6.99 14.09 -13.33
C ALA A 167 -7.24 12.75 -12.64
N LEU A 168 -6.21 11.93 -12.47
CA LEU A 168 -6.32 10.61 -11.86
C LEU A 168 -5.48 10.53 -10.57
N THR A 169 -6.02 9.93 -9.51
CA THR A 169 -5.25 9.63 -8.30
C THR A 169 -5.73 8.36 -7.61
N ALA A 170 -4.80 7.66 -6.93
CA ALA A 170 -5.12 6.52 -6.09
C ALA A 170 -5.61 6.88 -4.69
N THR A 171 -5.17 8.03 -4.19
CA THR A 171 -5.43 8.46 -2.81
C THR A 171 -5.70 9.97 -2.79
N ALA A 172 -6.84 10.34 -2.21
CA ALA A 172 -7.15 11.73 -1.87
C ALA A 172 -8.31 11.76 -0.86
N THR A 173 -8.10 12.50 0.23
CA THR A 173 -9.16 12.93 1.14
C THR A 173 -10.05 13.97 0.45
N ASP A 174 -11.25 14.24 0.96
CA ASP A 174 -12.18 15.20 0.33
C ASP A 174 -11.54 16.58 0.11
N ARG A 175 -10.74 17.03 1.06
CA ARG A 175 -9.97 18.28 0.95
C ARG A 175 -9.00 18.26 -0.23
N VAL A 176 -8.26 17.16 -0.42
CA VAL A 176 -7.30 17.01 -1.51
C VAL A 176 -8.04 16.91 -2.86
N ARG A 177 -9.22 16.28 -2.90
CA ARG A 177 -10.04 16.20 -4.13
C ARG A 177 -10.44 17.58 -4.64
N GLU A 178 -10.95 18.44 -3.75
CA GLU A 178 -11.31 19.81 -4.12
C GLU A 178 -10.10 20.63 -4.55
N ASP A 179 -8.97 20.47 -3.85
CA ASP A 179 -7.74 21.20 -4.19
C ASP A 179 -7.20 20.77 -5.57
N ILE A 180 -7.23 19.47 -5.92
CA ILE A 180 -6.85 19.00 -7.27
C ILE A 180 -7.71 19.67 -8.35
N VAL A 181 -9.03 19.66 -8.17
CA VAL A 181 -9.98 20.25 -9.13
C VAL A 181 -9.72 21.75 -9.29
N ALA A 182 -9.51 22.46 -8.17
CA ALA A 182 -9.24 23.88 -8.15
C ALA A 182 -7.89 24.22 -8.81
N GLN A 183 -6.80 23.58 -8.38
CA GLN A 183 -5.43 23.88 -8.87
C GLN A 183 -5.26 23.55 -10.35
N LEU A 184 -5.90 22.48 -10.86
CA LEU A 184 -5.85 22.14 -12.28
C LEU A 184 -6.82 22.94 -13.15
N HIS A 185 -7.61 23.85 -12.55
CA HIS A 185 -8.64 24.63 -13.23
C HIS A 185 -9.56 23.74 -14.09
N LEU A 186 -9.99 22.59 -13.53
CA LEU A 186 -10.92 21.70 -14.23
C LEU A 186 -12.28 22.37 -14.38
N ARG A 187 -12.88 22.29 -15.57
CA ARG A 187 -14.12 22.99 -15.92
C ARG A 187 -15.29 22.03 -15.89
N ASP A 188 -16.18 22.21 -14.90
CA ASP A 188 -17.33 21.32 -14.65
C ASP A 188 -16.97 19.82 -14.77
N PRO A 189 -15.93 19.33 -14.06
CA PRO A 189 -15.46 17.97 -14.27
C PRO A 189 -16.50 16.96 -13.80
N SER A 190 -16.69 15.89 -14.57
CA SER A 190 -17.36 14.69 -14.04
C SER A 190 -16.47 14.07 -12.95
N ARG A 191 -17.04 13.79 -11.78
CA ARG A 191 -16.29 13.32 -10.60
C ARG A 191 -16.62 11.86 -10.31
N PHE A 192 -15.61 11.01 -10.40
CA PHE A 192 -15.72 9.57 -10.17
C PHE A 192 -14.90 9.19 -8.95
N VAL A 193 -15.55 8.59 -7.95
CA VAL A 193 -14.91 8.13 -6.71
C VAL A 193 -15.26 6.66 -6.55
N ALA A 194 -14.31 5.78 -6.87
CA ALA A 194 -14.45 4.36 -6.59
C ALA A 194 -14.19 4.07 -5.11
N SER A 195 -14.73 2.95 -4.63
CA SER A 195 -14.43 2.44 -3.31
C SER A 195 -12.93 2.20 -3.14
N PHE A 196 -12.37 2.59 -2.00
CA PHE A 196 -11.01 2.30 -1.55
C PHE A 196 -10.88 0.87 -1.02
N ASN A 197 -11.96 0.09 -1.02
CA ASN A 197 -11.96 -1.25 -0.47
C ASN A 197 -11.15 -2.22 -1.35
N ARG A 198 -10.04 -2.74 -0.81
CA ARG A 198 -9.23 -3.78 -1.45
C ARG A 198 -9.52 -5.16 -0.86
N GLY A 199 -10.63 -5.78 -1.29
CA GLY A 199 -11.16 -7.01 -0.71
C GLY A 199 -10.14 -8.17 -0.66
N ASN A 200 -9.23 -8.22 -1.63
CA ASN A 200 -8.20 -9.24 -1.74
C ASN A 200 -7.01 -9.08 -0.76
N LEU A 201 -6.90 -7.94 -0.07
CA LEU A 201 -5.82 -7.68 0.88
C LEU A 201 -6.21 -8.08 2.31
N THR A 202 -5.32 -8.83 2.95
CA THR A 202 -5.41 -9.18 4.38
C THR A 202 -4.53 -8.24 5.20
N TYR A 203 -5.11 -7.45 6.10
CA TYR A 203 -4.36 -6.51 6.94
C TYR A 203 -4.07 -7.09 8.33
N ARG A 204 -2.80 -7.08 8.77
CA ARG A 204 -2.38 -7.52 10.11
C ARG A 204 -1.47 -6.49 10.77
N VAL A 205 -1.70 -6.21 12.05
CA VAL A 205 -0.78 -5.43 12.88
C VAL A 205 -0.26 -6.32 14.01
N ILE A 206 1.05 -6.57 13.99
CA ILE A 206 1.70 -7.49 14.92
C ILE A 206 2.67 -6.69 15.79
N ALA A 207 2.66 -6.91 17.10
CA ALA A 207 3.67 -6.33 17.98
C ALA A 207 5.07 -6.83 17.56
N ARG A 208 6.00 -5.89 17.33
CA ARG A 208 7.35 -6.23 16.88
C ARG A 208 8.11 -6.93 18.00
N SER A 209 8.50 -8.18 17.75
CA SER A 209 9.30 -9.00 18.66
C SER A 209 10.10 -10.00 17.82
N GLN A 210 11.43 -9.99 17.94
CA GLN A 210 12.31 -10.78 17.08
C GLN A 210 11.95 -10.61 15.58
N PRO A 211 12.00 -9.39 15.04
CA PRO A 211 11.39 -9.05 13.76
C PRO A 211 11.88 -9.89 12.58
N LEU A 212 13.12 -10.39 12.59
CA LEU A 212 13.62 -11.30 11.56
C LEU A 212 12.76 -12.57 11.47
N ASN A 213 12.45 -13.20 12.61
CA ASN A 213 11.65 -14.42 12.64
C ASN A 213 10.23 -14.15 12.14
N GLN A 214 9.64 -13.02 12.56
CA GLN A 214 8.31 -12.60 12.11
C GLN A 214 8.26 -12.40 10.59
N ILE A 215 9.32 -11.81 10.00
CA ILE A 215 9.43 -11.62 8.55
C ILE A 215 9.60 -12.97 7.84
N LEU A 216 10.46 -13.85 8.35
CA LEU A 216 10.66 -15.19 7.80
C LEU A 216 9.37 -16.02 7.82
N ASP A 217 8.55 -15.89 8.86
CA ASP A 217 7.26 -16.58 8.96
C ASP A 217 6.23 -16.08 7.93
N VAL A 218 6.29 -14.81 7.54
CA VAL A 218 5.50 -14.30 6.41
C VAL A 218 6.06 -14.84 5.09
N ALA A 219 7.37 -14.70 4.86
CA ALA A 219 8.02 -15.15 3.63
C ALA A 219 7.82 -16.65 3.37
N ARG A 220 7.86 -17.51 4.40
CA ARG A 220 7.61 -18.96 4.27
C ARG A 220 6.18 -19.30 3.90
N ARG A 221 5.19 -18.47 4.28
CA ARG A 221 3.78 -18.67 3.88
C ARG A 221 3.54 -18.29 2.42
N HIS A 222 4.48 -17.56 1.83
CA HIS A 222 4.49 -17.02 0.48
C HIS A 222 5.76 -17.50 -0.25
N ASP A 223 6.11 -18.78 -0.07
CA ASP A 223 7.36 -19.33 -0.61
C ASP A 223 7.37 -19.26 -2.15
N GLY A 224 8.49 -18.83 -2.71
CA GLY A 224 8.60 -18.53 -4.14
C GLY A 224 7.77 -17.35 -4.66
N GLU A 225 7.07 -16.59 -3.80
CA GLU A 225 6.26 -15.44 -4.20
C GLU A 225 6.92 -14.10 -3.87
N SER A 226 6.68 -13.08 -4.71
CA SER A 226 7.33 -11.78 -4.61
C SER A 226 6.76 -10.91 -3.48
N GLY A 227 7.64 -10.19 -2.76
CA GLY A 227 7.26 -9.35 -1.62
C GLY A 227 8.10 -8.11 -1.40
N ILE A 228 7.52 -7.13 -0.70
CA ILE A 228 8.19 -5.84 -0.39
C ILE A 228 8.26 -5.67 1.12
N ILE A 229 9.41 -5.25 1.64
CA ILE A 229 9.59 -4.93 3.06
C ILE A 229 10.01 -3.47 3.21
N TYR A 230 9.13 -2.64 3.76
CA TYR A 230 9.39 -1.22 4.01
C TYR A 230 10.12 -0.98 5.33
N CYS A 231 11.26 -0.32 5.25
CA CYS A 231 12.08 0.12 6.39
C CYS A 231 12.22 1.65 6.40
N ALA A 232 12.36 2.24 7.59
CA ALA A 232 12.47 3.69 7.76
C ALA A 232 13.85 4.26 7.36
N SER A 233 14.90 3.43 7.29
CA SER A 233 16.27 3.89 7.03
C SER A 233 17.00 3.06 5.97
N ARG A 234 17.94 3.71 5.27
CA ARG A 234 18.83 3.11 4.25
C ARG A 234 19.68 1.96 4.82
N ASN A 235 20.31 2.19 5.97
CA ASN A 235 21.05 1.14 6.66
C ASN A 235 20.12 -0.01 7.12
N GLY A 236 18.89 0.31 7.51
CA GLY A 236 17.87 -0.70 7.83
C GLY A 236 17.55 -1.63 6.66
N THR A 237 17.39 -1.06 5.45
CA THR A 237 17.15 -1.85 4.23
C THR A 237 18.31 -2.77 3.89
N GLU A 238 19.55 -2.27 3.91
CA GLU A 238 20.75 -3.05 3.59
C GLU A 238 20.97 -4.19 4.59
N ARG A 239 20.90 -3.89 5.89
CA ARG A 239 21.06 -4.90 6.94
C ARG A 239 20.00 -5.98 6.89
N LEU A 240 18.75 -5.61 6.63
CA LEU A 240 17.67 -6.59 6.55
C LEU A 240 17.81 -7.49 5.34
N ALA A 241 18.09 -6.92 4.16
CA ALA A 241 18.36 -7.69 2.96
C ALA A 241 19.50 -8.69 3.18
N LYS A 242 20.64 -8.23 3.72
CA LYS A 242 21.76 -9.14 4.04
C LYS A 242 21.34 -10.31 4.93
N ARG A 243 20.60 -10.05 6.01
CA ARG A 243 20.16 -11.10 6.95
C ARG A 243 19.16 -12.07 6.35
N LEU A 244 18.30 -11.62 5.45
CA LEU A 244 17.36 -12.50 4.74
C LEU A 244 18.09 -13.35 3.69
N SER A 245 19.08 -12.79 2.99
CA SER A 245 19.94 -13.56 2.07
C SER A 245 20.74 -14.63 2.81
N GLU A 246 21.23 -14.36 4.03
CA GLU A 246 21.88 -15.36 4.89
C GLU A 246 20.95 -16.51 5.30
N GLN A 247 19.62 -16.34 5.18
CA GLN A 247 18.61 -17.38 5.40
C GLN A 247 18.16 -18.07 4.10
N GLY A 248 18.82 -17.80 2.97
CA GLY A 248 18.54 -18.42 1.69
C GLY A 248 17.48 -17.72 0.83
N LEU A 249 16.97 -16.57 1.25
CA LEU A 249 15.98 -15.81 0.47
C LEU A 249 16.67 -14.92 -0.57
N ARG A 250 16.16 -14.92 -1.82
CA ARG A 250 16.63 -14.01 -2.87
C ARG A 250 16.12 -12.60 -2.58
N CYS A 251 16.97 -11.74 -2.02
CA CYS A 251 16.56 -10.40 -1.65
C CYS A 251 17.62 -9.33 -1.89
N ALA A 252 17.16 -8.09 -2.11
CA ALA A 252 18.01 -6.92 -2.29
C ALA A 252 17.48 -5.69 -1.55
N ALA A 253 18.37 -4.73 -1.30
CA ALA A 253 18.01 -3.43 -0.75
C ALA A 253 17.65 -2.43 -1.85
N TYR A 254 16.74 -1.51 -1.55
CA TYR A 254 16.42 -0.39 -2.43
C TYR A 254 16.19 0.91 -1.65
N HIS A 255 17.00 1.93 -1.95
CA HIS A 255 16.84 3.28 -1.41
C HIS A 255 17.56 4.31 -2.25
N ALA A 256 17.20 5.58 -2.07
CA ALA A 256 17.80 6.72 -2.76
C ALA A 256 19.30 6.96 -2.48
N GLY A 257 19.90 6.17 -1.56
CA GLY A 257 21.35 6.24 -1.28
C GLY A 257 22.19 5.28 -2.13
N LEU A 258 21.56 4.33 -2.82
CA LEU A 258 22.23 3.50 -3.80
C LEU A 258 22.48 4.31 -5.08
N ASP A 259 23.56 4.01 -5.79
CA ASP A 259 23.82 4.58 -7.10
C ASP A 259 22.73 4.18 -8.11
N ALA A 260 22.60 4.96 -9.18
CA ALA A 260 21.50 4.80 -10.15
C ALA A 260 21.52 3.43 -10.85
N ASP A 261 22.71 2.88 -11.14
CA ASP A 261 22.88 1.59 -11.82
C ASP A 261 22.42 0.44 -10.90
N THR A 262 22.91 0.41 -9.66
CA THR A 262 22.49 -0.57 -8.66
C THR A 262 20.98 -0.51 -8.40
N ARG A 263 20.39 0.69 -8.34
CA ARG A 263 18.94 0.86 -8.19
C ARG A 263 18.17 0.27 -9.37
N SER A 264 18.57 0.60 -10.60
CA SER A 264 17.92 0.09 -11.81
C SER A 264 18.03 -1.44 -11.85
N LYS A 265 19.22 -1.98 -11.60
CA LYS A 265 19.48 -3.41 -11.55
C LYS A 265 18.60 -4.14 -10.52
N ASN A 266 18.55 -3.65 -9.29
CA ASN A 266 17.75 -4.30 -8.24
C ASN A 266 16.24 -4.23 -8.53
N GLN A 267 15.78 -3.12 -9.12
CA GLN A 267 14.38 -2.96 -9.52
C GLN A 267 14.03 -3.90 -10.68
N GLU A 268 14.85 -3.95 -11.72
CA GLU A 268 14.65 -4.85 -12.87
C GLU A 268 14.68 -6.32 -12.43
N ALA A 269 15.62 -6.70 -11.58
CA ALA A 269 15.71 -8.06 -11.04
C ALA A 269 14.48 -8.44 -10.21
N PHE A 270 13.87 -7.50 -9.47
CA PHE A 270 12.61 -7.75 -8.77
C PHE A 270 11.42 -7.84 -9.73
N ILE A 271 11.36 -6.97 -10.74
CA ILE A 271 10.30 -6.97 -11.75
C ILE A 271 10.32 -8.29 -12.56
N ARG A 272 11.52 -8.82 -12.82
CA ARG A 272 11.78 -10.08 -13.56
C ARG A 272 11.77 -11.34 -12.68
N ASP A 273 11.40 -11.25 -11.41
CA ASP A 273 11.37 -12.37 -10.45
C ASP A 273 12.73 -13.07 -10.19
N GLU A 274 13.85 -12.47 -10.62
CA GLU A 274 15.21 -12.89 -10.28
C GLU A 274 15.45 -12.71 -8.76
N ILE A 275 14.86 -11.66 -8.20
CA ILE A 275 14.83 -11.36 -6.76
C ILE A 275 13.40 -11.45 -6.27
N GLN A 276 13.19 -12.20 -5.19
CA GLN A 276 11.86 -12.42 -4.61
C GLN A 276 11.45 -11.28 -3.66
N ILE A 277 12.39 -10.75 -2.88
CA ILE A 277 12.07 -9.77 -1.83
C ILE A 277 12.91 -8.51 -1.99
N VAL A 278 12.26 -7.34 -1.96
CA VAL A 278 12.98 -6.07 -1.86
C VAL A 278 12.77 -5.44 -0.49
N CYS A 279 13.87 -5.17 0.21
CA CYS A 279 13.90 -4.35 1.42
C CYS A 279 14.07 -2.89 1.00
N ALA A 280 13.02 -2.09 1.15
CA ALA A 280 12.89 -0.79 0.54
C ALA A 280 12.65 0.33 1.55
N THR A 281 13.14 1.53 1.24
CA THR A 281 12.56 2.76 1.80
C THR A 281 11.36 3.19 0.94
N ILE A 282 10.61 4.22 1.38
CA ILE A 282 9.47 4.78 0.64
C ILE A 282 9.84 5.13 -0.82
N ALA A 283 11.12 5.44 -1.09
CA ALA A 283 11.65 5.69 -2.43
C ALA A 283 11.42 4.58 -3.45
N PHE A 284 11.26 3.32 -3.03
CA PHE A 284 10.96 2.20 -3.94
C PHE A 284 9.51 2.23 -4.42
N GLY A 285 8.60 2.76 -3.59
CA GLY A 285 7.18 2.62 -3.80
C GLY A 285 6.77 3.18 -5.15
N MET A 286 6.87 4.49 -5.32
CA MET A 286 6.12 5.19 -6.35
C MET A 286 6.27 4.59 -7.78
N GLY A 287 7.44 4.09 -8.16
CA GLY A 287 7.76 3.72 -9.54
C GLY A 287 7.58 2.25 -9.96
N ILE A 288 6.94 1.40 -9.15
CA ILE A 288 6.82 -0.04 -9.46
C ILE A 288 5.36 -0.46 -9.65
N ASP A 289 5.12 -1.17 -10.76
CA ASP A 289 3.84 -1.74 -11.15
C ASP A 289 3.91 -3.26 -11.40
N LYS A 290 4.54 -3.99 -10.47
CA LYS A 290 4.50 -5.47 -10.47
C LYS A 290 3.14 -5.94 -9.91
N PRO A 291 2.28 -6.62 -10.70
CA PRO A 291 0.92 -6.89 -10.29
C PRO A 291 0.78 -8.01 -9.25
N ASP A 292 1.77 -8.89 -9.22
CA ASP A 292 1.82 -10.17 -8.50
C ASP A 292 2.62 -10.13 -7.18
N VAL A 293 2.68 -8.96 -6.52
CA VAL A 293 3.27 -8.85 -5.17
C VAL A 293 2.32 -9.49 -4.15
N ARG A 294 2.74 -10.56 -3.50
CA ARG A 294 1.90 -11.37 -2.60
C ARG A 294 1.92 -10.93 -1.15
N PHE A 295 2.99 -10.25 -0.73
CA PHE A 295 3.02 -9.66 0.60
C PHE A 295 3.77 -8.32 0.65
N VAL A 296 3.29 -7.45 1.54
CA VAL A 296 3.96 -6.19 1.91
C VAL A 296 4.12 -6.17 3.42
N ILE A 297 5.35 -6.01 3.89
CA ILE A 297 5.66 -5.90 5.32
C ILE A 297 6.18 -4.51 5.62
N HIS A 298 5.54 -3.81 6.54
CA HIS A 298 6.09 -2.61 7.15
C HIS A 298 6.92 -3.02 8.35
N HIS A 299 8.25 -3.06 8.15
CA HIS A 299 9.19 -3.32 9.23
C HIS A 299 9.16 -2.18 10.25
N ASP A 300 9.00 -0.92 9.80
CA ASP A 300 8.90 0.27 10.65
C ASP A 300 7.54 0.97 10.46
N LEU A 301 7.11 1.78 11.45
CA LEU A 301 5.84 2.52 11.40
C LEU A 301 5.83 3.57 10.26
N PRO A 302 4.86 3.52 9.33
CA PRO A 302 4.61 4.58 8.35
C PRO A 302 4.34 5.94 9.00
N LYS A 303 4.56 7.02 8.25
CA LYS A 303 4.33 8.39 8.73
C LYS A 303 2.85 8.74 8.88
N ASN A 304 1.99 8.17 8.03
CA ASN A 304 0.57 8.48 7.92
C ASN A 304 -0.19 7.33 7.25
N ILE A 305 -1.52 7.41 7.25
CA ILE A 305 -2.40 6.39 6.67
C ILE A 305 -2.35 6.39 5.14
N GLU A 306 -2.20 7.54 4.49
CA GLU A 306 -2.13 7.64 3.02
C GLU A 306 -0.93 6.87 2.47
N GLY A 307 0.25 7.10 3.04
CA GLY A 307 1.47 6.38 2.69
C GLY A 307 1.31 4.89 2.94
N TYR A 308 0.80 4.50 4.11
CA TYR A 308 0.54 3.09 4.42
C TYR A 308 -0.43 2.44 3.43
N TYR A 309 -1.52 3.12 3.06
CA TYR A 309 -2.51 2.64 2.11
C TYR A 309 -1.93 2.51 0.69
N GLN A 310 -1.14 3.50 0.24
CA GLN A 310 -0.48 3.46 -1.07
C GLN A 310 0.56 2.33 -1.14
N GLU A 311 1.35 2.17 -0.08
CA GLU A 311 2.40 1.14 0.05
C GLU A 311 1.81 -0.28 0.12
N THR A 312 0.81 -0.51 0.97
CA THR A 312 0.10 -1.80 1.04
C THR A 312 -0.70 -2.09 -0.22
N GLY A 313 -1.23 -1.06 -0.89
CA GLY A 313 -1.97 -1.17 -2.14
C GLY A 313 -1.14 -1.71 -3.33
N ARG A 314 0.18 -1.84 -3.17
CA ARG A 314 1.08 -2.50 -4.14
C ARG A 314 0.93 -4.01 -4.16
N ALA A 315 0.47 -4.60 -3.05
CA ALA A 315 0.18 -6.01 -3.01
C ALA A 315 -1.07 -6.33 -3.86
N GLY A 316 -1.09 -7.48 -4.52
CA GLY A 316 -2.23 -8.06 -5.22
C GLY A 316 -2.96 -7.11 -6.16
N ARG A 317 -2.26 -6.41 -7.07
CA ARG A 317 -2.91 -5.52 -8.06
C ARG A 317 -3.67 -6.33 -9.13
N ASP A 318 -3.27 -7.57 -9.34
CA ASP A 318 -3.99 -8.56 -10.14
C ASP A 318 -5.35 -8.97 -9.54
N GLY A 319 -5.61 -8.65 -8.26
CA GLY A 319 -6.83 -9.00 -7.56
C GLY A 319 -6.77 -10.32 -6.79
N LEU A 320 -5.68 -11.07 -6.89
CA LEU A 320 -5.47 -12.31 -6.12
C LEU A 320 -5.15 -11.99 -4.65
N PRO A 321 -5.37 -12.94 -3.72
CA PRO A 321 -5.11 -12.73 -2.30
C PRO A 321 -3.67 -12.29 -2.01
N ALA A 322 -3.52 -11.31 -1.12
CA ALA A 322 -2.23 -10.80 -0.68
C ALA A 322 -2.26 -10.39 0.80
N GLU A 323 -1.10 -10.39 1.46
CA GLU A 323 -0.99 -10.07 2.90
C GLU A 323 -0.21 -8.77 3.15
N CYS A 324 -0.75 -7.92 4.03
CA CYS A 324 -0.15 -6.67 4.45
C CYS A 324 0.11 -6.71 5.96
N VAL A 325 1.37 -6.69 6.38
CA VAL A 325 1.77 -6.87 7.78
C VAL A 325 2.51 -5.64 8.30
N LEU A 326 1.99 -4.99 9.33
CA LEU A 326 2.69 -3.93 10.07
C LEU A 326 3.31 -4.50 11.36
N LEU A 327 4.63 -4.45 11.48
CA LEU A 327 5.34 -4.76 12.72
C LEU A 327 5.36 -3.52 13.63
N PHE A 328 4.43 -3.40 14.56
CA PHE A 328 4.25 -2.20 15.37
C PHE A 328 5.11 -2.19 16.65
N ASN A 329 5.71 -1.05 16.96
CA ASN A 329 6.39 -0.79 18.23
C ASN A 329 6.28 0.69 18.63
N ALA A 330 5.98 0.97 19.90
CA ALA A 330 5.91 2.31 20.46
C ALA A 330 7.21 3.13 20.30
N SER A 331 8.38 2.47 20.27
CA SER A 331 9.65 3.20 20.05
C SER A 331 9.71 3.89 18.68
N ASP A 332 9.01 3.38 17.68
CA ASP A 332 8.98 3.99 16.35
C ASP A 332 8.11 5.24 16.32
N VAL A 333 7.05 5.27 17.12
CA VAL A 333 6.25 6.48 17.33
C VAL A 333 7.13 7.61 17.86
N ALA A 334 7.97 7.33 18.86
CA ALA A 334 8.89 8.30 19.42
C ALA A 334 9.92 8.81 18.39
N LYS A 335 10.43 7.92 17.51
CA LYS A 335 11.33 8.32 16.41
C LYS A 335 10.63 9.23 15.41
N GLN A 336 9.42 8.87 14.97
CA GLN A 336 8.64 9.69 14.03
C GLN A 336 8.31 11.05 14.64
N PHE A 337 7.95 11.09 15.91
CA PHE A 337 7.72 12.35 16.63
C PHE A 337 8.98 13.21 16.65
N GLY A 338 10.16 12.63 16.93
CA GLY A 338 11.44 13.34 16.85
C GLY A 338 11.70 13.98 15.49
N PHE A 339 11.45 13.26 14.38
CA PHE A 339 11.58 13.82 13.03
C PHE A 339 10.59 14.94 12.73
N ILE A 340 9.40 14.93 13.35
CA ILE A 340 8.41 15.99 13.19
C ILE A 340 8.89 17.27 13.88
N GLU A 341 9.47 17.17 15.08
CA GLU A 341 9.99 18.33 15.83
C GLU A 341 11.16 19.03 15.12
N GLU A 342 11.88 18.34 14.23
CA GLU A 342 12.96 18.91 13.42
C GLU A 342 12.48 19.81 12.26
N LYS A 343 11.19 19.76 11.90
CA LYS A 343 10.64 20.60 10.83
C LYS A 343 10.64 22.07 11.24
N THR A 344 10.90 22.98 10.30
CA THR A 344 10.95 24.42 10.59
C THR A 344 9.59 25.12 10.58
N ASP A 345 8.63 24.59 9.81
CA ASP A 345 7.29 25.17 9.65
C ASP A 345 6.33 24.61 10.71
N GLU A 346 5.77 25.49 11.56
CA GLU A 346 4.82 25.10 12.61
C GLU A 346 3.53 24.47 12.07
N GLN A 347 3.04 24.92 10.93
CA GLN A 347 1.84 24.39 10.31
C GLN A 347 2.10 22.98 9.78
N GLU A 348 3.22 22.76 9.09
CA GLU A 348 3.63 21.41 8.67
C GLU A 348 3.84 20.47 9.87
N GLN A 349 4.45 20.97 10.95
CA GLN A 349 4.61 20.19 12.16
C GLN A 349 3.27 19.73 12.72
N ARG A 350 2.30 20.65 12.88
CA ARG A 350 0.96 20.34 13.41
C ARG A 350 0.26 19.29 12.55
N VAL A 351 0.25 19.47 11.23
CA VAL A 351 -0.33 18.51 10.29
C VAL A 351 0.34 17.14 10.40
N ALA A 352 1.67 17.09 10.46
CA ALA A 352 2.40 15.83 10.57
C ALA A 352 2.14 15.12 11.91
N ARG A 353 1.96 15.84 13.02
CA ARG A 353 1.57 15.26 14.32
C ARG A 353 0.19 14.62 14.24
N ASP A 354 -0.78 15.31 13.64
CA ASP A 354 -2.15 14.79 13.50
C ASP A 354 -2.19 13.53 12.63
N LEU A 355 -1.47 13.53 11.50
CA LEU A 355 -1.35 12.36 10.62
C LEU A 355 -0.68 11.16 11.31
N LEU A 356 0.37 11.40 12.11
CA LEU A 356 1.02 10.36 12.89
C LEU A 356 0.07 9.78 13.95
N GLN A 357 -0.70 10.62 14.64
CA GLN A 357 -1.68 10.17 15.63
C GLN A 357 -2.75 9.26 15.01
N GLN A 358 -3.22 9.59 13.79
CA GLN A 358 -4.14 8.74 13.05
C GLN A 358 -3.51 7.38 12.69
N MET A 359 -2.25 7.35 12.28
CA MET A 359 -1.53 6.10 11.98
C MET A 359 -1.31 5.25 13.24
N VAL A 360 -1.01 5.88 14.38
CA VAL A 360 -0.91 5.21 15.69
C VAL A 360 -2.26 4.63 16.08
N HIS A 361 -3.34 5.41 15.96
CA HIS A 361 -4.70 4.93 16.18
C HIS A 361 -5.03 3.71 15.30
N TYR A 362 -4.67 3.74 14.02
CA TYR A 362 -4.84 2.59 13.12
C TYR A 362 -4.07 1.35 13.59
N ALA A 363 -2.83 1.50 14.05
CA ALA A 363 -2.03 0.37 14.55
C ALA A 363 -2.61 -0.23 15.84
N GLU A 364 -3.27 0.60 16.64
CA GLU A 364 -3.68 0.28 18.00
C GLU A 364 -5.17 -0.03 18.14
N THR A 365 -6.00 0.32 17.17
CA THR A 365 -7.44 0.11 17.23
C THR A 365 -7.81 -1.38 17.32
N ARG A 366 -8.97 -1.63 17.91
CA ARG A 366 -9.65 -2.93 17.97
C ARG A 366 -10.69 -3.09 16.87
N ASP A 367 -11.06 -1.98 16.23
CA ASP A 367 -12.04 -1.98 15.15
C ASP A 367 -11.50 -2.70 13.91
N CYS A 368 -12.40 -3.11 13.02
CA CYS A 368 -12.02 -3.65 11.73
C CYS A 368 -11.03 -2.70 11.01
N ARG A 369 -9.81 -3.19 10.71
CA ARG A 369 -8.77 -2.40 10.04
C ARG A 369 -9.26 -1.80 8.74
N ARG A 370 -10.02 -2.59 7.96
CA ARG A 370 -10.61 -2.17 6.69
C ARG A 370 -11.59 -1.01 6.89
N ARG A 371 -12.48 -1.10 7.89
CA ARG A 371 -13.40 -0.01 8.24
C ARG A 371 -12.63 1.25 8.63
N THR A 372 -11.58 1.14 9.43
CA THR A 372 -10.74 2.29 9.82
C THR A 372 -10.06 2.95 8.61
N LEU A 373 -9.49 2.15 7.69
CA LEU A 373 -8.89 2.68 6.45
C LEU A 373 -9.93 3.34 5.54
N LEU A 374 -11.11 2.75 5.38
CA LEU A 374 -12.17 3.32 4.54
C LEU A 374 -12.72 4.62 5.14
N ALA A 375 -12.98 4.64 6.45
CA ALA A 375 -13.45 5.81 7.16
C ALA A 375 -12.46 6.99 7.05
N TYR A 376 -11.16 6.70 7.02
CA TYR A 376 -10.12 7.71 6.79
C TYR A 376 -10.31 8.47 5.46
N PHE A 377 -10.75 7.78 4.40
CA PHE A 377 -11.01 8.36 3.08
C PHE A 377 -12.48 8.77 2.87
N SER A 378 -13.20 9.00 3.97
CA SER A 378 -14.63 9.36 4.00
C SER A 378 -15.55 8.29 3.40
N GLU A 379 -15.14 7.02 3.40
CA GLU A 379 -15.95 5.90 2.92
C GLU A 379 -16.51 5.09 4.10
N SER A 380 -17.82 4.86 4.10
CA SER A 380 -18.48 4.04 5.12
C SER A 380 -18.45 2.57 4.74
N PHE A 381 -18.02 1.71 5.67
CA PHE A 381 -18.04 0.25 5.50
C PHE A 381 -19.04 -0.38 6.48
N ASN A 382 -20.20 -0.77 5.95
CA ASN A 382 -21.38 -1.15 6.73
C ASN A 382 -21.33 -2.60 7.26
N GLU A 383 -20.42 -3.44 6.75
CA GLU A 383 -20.29 -4.81 7.23
C GLU A 383 -19.59 -4.85 8.60
N ALA A 384 -20.09 -5.70 9.49
CA ALA A 384 -19.56 -5.86 10.84
C ALA A 384 -18.14 -6.46 10.85
N ASN A 385 -17.87 -7.40 9.94
CA ASN A 385 -16.65 -8.17 9.82
C ASN A 385 -16.20 -8.18 8.35
N CYS A 386 -14.96 -7.80 8.06
CA CYS A 386 -14.47 -7.72 6.69
C CYS A 386 -13.87 -9.01 6.13
N GLY A 387 -13.78 -10.08 6.92
CA GLY A 387 -13.17 -11.36 6.54
C GLY A 387 -11.67 -11.33 6.21
N GLY A 388 -10.99 -10.19 6.39
CA GLY A 388 -9.66 -9.95 5.85
C GLY A 388 -8.79 -9.02 6.70
N CYS A 389 -8.97 -9.00 8.02
CA CYS A 389 -8.00 -8.35 8.90
C CYS A 389 -7.82 -9.08 10.22
N ASP A 390 -6.67 -8.88 10.88
CA ASP A 390 -6.36 -9.43 12.20
C ASP A 390 -7.48 -9.25 13.23
N ASN A 391 -8.02 -8.04 13.38
CA ASN A 391 -9.09 -7.75 14.36
C ASN A 391 -10.41 -8.49 14.06
N CYS A 392 -10.65 -8.89 12.82
CA CYS A 392 -11.86 -9.59 12.39
C CYS A 392 -11.67 -11.12 12.33
N LEU A 393 -10.46 -11.57 12.02
CA LEU A 393 -10.08 -12.98 11.95
C LEU A 393 -9.78 -13.55 13.33
N GLU A 394 -9.16 -12.75 14.19
CA GLU A 394 -8.72 -13.09 15.54
C GLU A 394 -9.21 -11.99 16.51
N PRO A 395 -10.53 -11.84 16.71
CA PRO A 395 -11.07 -10.80 17.57
C PRO A 395 -10.57 -10.99 19.01
N LYS A 396 -9.98 -9.94 19.57
CA LYS A 396 -9.48 -9.97 20.96
C LYS A 396 -10.67 -9.96 21.91
N GLU A 397 -10.70 -10.90 22.85
CA GLU A 397 -11.69 -10.88 23.93
C GLU A 397 -11.60 -9.57 24.71
N THR A 398 -12.74 -8.97 25.03
CA THR A 398 -12.85 -7.79 25.88
C THR A 398 -13.47 -8.13 27.23
N PHE A 399 -13.32 -7.22 28.19
CA PHE A 399 -13.98 -7.29 29.47
C PHE A 399 -14.22 -5.89 30.04
N ASP A 400 -15.15 -5.77 30.99
CA ASP A 400 -15.30 -4.54 31.77
C ASP A 400 -14.05 -4.34 32.64
N GLY A 401 -13.17 -3.47 32.17
CA GLY A 401 -11.90 -3.13 32.79
C GLY A 401 -11.97 -1.91 33.70
N THR A 402 -13.17 -1.40 33.99
CA THR A 402 -13.37 -0.16 34.76
C THR A 402 -12.63 -0.22 36.10
N VAL A 403 -12.82 -1.29 36.87
CA VAL A 403 -12.17 -1.46 38.18
C VAL A 403 -10.66 -1.60 38.02
N ALA A 404 -10.20 -2.36 37.03
CA ALA A 404 -8.76 -2.55 36.78
C ALA A 404 -8.08 -1.23 36.43
N ALA A 405 -8.71 -0.42 35.58
CA ALA A 405 -8.25 0.91 35.21
C ALA A 405 -8.21 1.85 36.42
N GLN A 406 -9.27 1.87 37.24
CA GLN A 406 -9.30 2.65 38.48
C GLN A 406 -8.16 2.29 39.42
N LYS A 407 -7.93 0.99 39.66
CA LYS A 407 -6.82 0.51 40.50
C LYS A 407 -5.47 0.97 39.97
N PHE A 408 -5.23 0.83 38.66
CA PHE A 408 -3.97 1.20 38.03
C PHE A 408 -3.71 2.71 38.10
N LEU A 409 -4.69 3.52 37.68
CA LEU A 409 -4.57 4.99 37.67
C LEU A 409 -4.48 5.56 39.09
N ALA A 410 -5.24 5.01 40.04
CA ALA A 410 -5.11 5.36 41.45
C ALA A 410 -3.73 5.00 42.00
N CYS A 411 -3.15 3.87 41.57
CA CYS A 411 -1.80 3.48 41.99
C CYS A 411 -0.74 4.46 41.49
N LEU A 412 -0.84 4.95 40.24
CA LEU A 412 0.04 6.01 39.74
C LEU A 412 -0.05 7.27 40.61
N TYR A 413 -1.27 7.67 40.97
CA TYR A 413 -1.53 8.83 41.81
C TYR A 413 -0.91 8.64 43.22
N ARG A 414 -1.16 7.51 43.88
CA ARG A 414 -0.68 7.22 45.24
C ARG A 414 0.83 7.08 45.33
N ILE A 415 1.45 6.46 44.32
CA ILE A 415 2.91 6.40 44.22
C ILE A 415 3.48 7.81 44.20
N ARG A 416 3.00 8.68 43.30
CA ARG A 416 3.49 10.06 43.20
C ARG A 416 3.23 10.87 44.47
N GLU A 417 2.06 10.70 45.10
CA GLU A 417 1.71 11.35 46.36
C GLU A 417 2.67 10.96 47.49
N ARG A 418 3.10 9.69 47.54
CA ARG A 418 3.97 9.18 48.60
C ARG A 418 5.45 9.54 48.41
N SER A 419 5.98 9.39 47.19
CA SER A 419 7.41 9.58 46.89
C SER A 419 7.75 10.97 46.35
N GLY A 420 6.77 11.74 45.88
CA GLY A 420 6.96 13.03 45.22
C GLY A 420 7.36 12.94 43.74
N PHE A 421 7.61 11.74 43.22
CA PHE A 421 7.99 11.49 41.82
C PHE A 421 7.44 10.13 41.34
N GLY A 422 7.22 9.98 40.04
CA GLY A 422 6.66 8.74 39.49
C GLY A 422 7.72 7.66 39.23
N PHE A 423 7.24 6.45 38.89
CA PHE A 423 8.08 5.29 38.57
C PHE A 423 7.70 4.65 37.24
N GLY A 424 8.58 3.81 36.70
CA GLY A 424 8.31 3.04 35.49
C GLY A 424 7.23 1.96 35.69
N LEU A 425 6.67 1.47 34.58
CA LEU A 425 5.56 0.52 34.55
C LEU A 425 5.76 -0.70 35.45
N ASN A 426 6.96 -1.31 35.45
CA ASN A 426 7.24 -2.50 36.25
C ASN A 426 7.06 -2.25 37.75
N HIS A 427 7.47 -1.08 38.25
CA HIS A 427 7.33 -0.73 39.67
C HIS A 427 5.86 -0.54 40.05
N VAL A 428 5.08 0.10 39.18
CA VAL A 428 3.63 0.28 39.39
C VAL A 428 2.93 -1.09 39.47
N VAL A 429 3.28 -2.00 38.58
CA VAL A 429 2.78 -3.38 38.56
C VAL A 429 3.20 -4.15 39.82
N GLU A 430 4.43 -3.97 40.29
CA GLU A 430 4.90 -4.58 41.53
C GLU A 430 4.13 -4.07 42.76
N VAL A 431 3.80 -2.78 42.83
CA VAL A 431 2.98 -2.23 43.91
C VAL A 431 1.56 -2.81 43.86
N LEU A 432 0.91 -2.82 42.69
CA LEU A 432 -0.44 -3.38 42.51
C LEU A 432 -0.51 -4.87 42.89
N THR A 433 0.53 -5.64 42.55
CA THR A 433 0.61 -7.09 42.83
C THR A 433 1.17 -7.41 44.22
N GLY A 434 1.44 -6.41 45.07
CA GLY A 434 1.91 -6.65 46.44
C GLY A 434 3.31 -7.25 46.50
N ALA A 435 4.16 -6.99 45.50
CA ALA A 435 5.52 -7.52 45.49
C ALA A 435 6.36 -6.94 46.64
N ASN A 436 7.20 -7.78 47.25
CA ASN A 436 8.04 -7.38 48.38
C ASN A 436 9.47 -7.03 47.93
N THR A 437 9.63 -6.01 47.10
CA THR A 437 10.95 -5.59 46.57
C THR A 437 11.63 -4.55 47.47
N ALA A 438 12.97 -4.50 47.42
CA ALA A 438 13.73 -3.51 48.18
C ALA A 438 13.37 -2.07 47.78
N ALA A 439 13.05 -1.84 46.50
CA ALA A 439 12.60 -0.55 46.00
C ALA A 439 11.26 -0.12 46.63
N ILE A 440 10.29 -1.03 46.73
CA ILE A 440 8.98 -0.74 47.35
C ILE A 440 9.15 -0.33 48.81
N ARG A 441 9.91 -1.10 49.61
CA ARG A 441 10.18 -0.78 51.02
C ARG A 441 10.94 0.54 51.19
N LYS A 442 11.94 0.78 50.33
CA LYS A 442 12.76 2.00 50.36
C LYS A 442 11.91 3.26 50.19
N TRP A 443 10.92 3.22 49.30
CA TRP A 443 10.07 4.37 48.99
C TRP A 443 8.74 4.38 49.77
N GLY A 444 8.52 3.39 50.65
CA GLY A 444 7.31 3.29 51.46
C GLY A 444 6.04 3.02 50.65
N HIS A 445 6.17 2.37 49.48
CA HIS A 445 5.03 2.03 48.63
C HIS A 445 4.30 0.76 49.09
N ASP A 446 4.82 0.08 50.10
CA ASP A 446 4.13 -0.96 50.86
C ASP A 446 3.00 -0.38 51.73
N GLN A 447 3.01 0.94 51.97
CA GLN A 447 2.04 1.62 52.84
C GLN A 447 0.94 2.38 52.08
N VAL A 448 0.97 2.39 50.75
CA VAL A 448 -0.09 3.05 49.96
C VAL A 448 -1.33 2.17 49.91
N SER A 449 -2.51 2.78 49.83
CA SER A 449 -3.79 2.08 49.77
C SER A 449 -3.97 1.19 48.54
N THR A 450 -3.13 1.36 47.52
CA THR A 450 -3.13 0.57 46.29
C THR A 450 -2.10 -0.57 46.30
N TYR A 451 -1.40 -0.79 47.42
CA TYR A 451 -0.49 -1.91 47.55
C TYR A 451 -1.26 -3.23 47.65
N GLY A 452 -0.97 -4.18 46.76
CA GLY A 452 -1.57 -5.51 46.76
C GLY A 452 -3.05 -5.56 46.38
N ILE A 453 -3.65 -4.46 45.89
CA ILE A 453 -5.09 -4.47 45.55
C ILE A 453 -5.41 -5.12 44.21
N GLY A 454 -4.39 -5.51 43.43
CA GLY A 454 -4.52 -6.01 42.05
C GLY A 454 -4.35 -7.52 41.92
N GLU A 455 -4.79 -8.32 42.87
CA GLU A 455 -4.61 -9.78 42.87
C GLU A 455 -5.32 -10.51 41.72
N GLU A 456 -6.29 -9.85 41.07
CA GLU A 456 -7.07 -10.44 39.97
C GLU A 456 -6.27 -10.67 38.67
N PHE A 457 -5.10 -10.04 38.52
CA PHE A 457 -4.26 -10.14 37.33
C PHE A 457 -2.80 -10.40 37.72
N GLY A 458 -2.12 -11.23 36.93
CA GLY A 458 -0.68 -11.43 37.02
C GLY A 458 0.10 -10.19 36.59
N ARG A 459 1.42 -10.20 36.85
CA ARG A 459 2.31 -9.07 36.50
C ARG A 459 2.27 -8.73 35.00
N ASP A 460 2.28 -9.73 34.13
CA ASP A 460 2.30 -9.48 32.68
C ASP A 460 0.95 -8.97 32.17
N GLU A 461 -0.15 -9.42 32.78
CA GLU A 461 -1.50 -8.92 32.49
C GLU A 461 -1.64 -7.46 32.91
N TRP A 462 -1.16 -7.08 34.10
CA TRP A 462 -1.12 -5.67 34.53
C TRP A 462 -0.24 -4.80 33.65
N LYS A 463 0.86 -5.33 33.10
CA LYS A 463 1.66 -4.59 32.10
C LYS A 463 0.87 -4.34 30.82
N VAL A 464 0.07 -5.32 30.37
CA VAL A 464 -0.80 -5.18 29.20
C VAL A 464 -1.86 -4.10 29.46
N ILE A 465 -2.56 -4.18 30.60
CA ILE A 465 -3.55 -3.18 31.02
C ILE A 465 -2.93 -1.79 31.11
N GLY A 466 -1.78 -1.65 31.78
CA GLY A 466 -1.09 -0.36 31.90
C GLY A 466 -0.71 0.25 30.55
N ARG A 467 -0.26 -0.57 29.59
CA ARG A 467 0.00 -0.12 28.21
C ARG A 467 -1.27 0.29 27.48
N GLU A 468 -2.37 -0.43 27.67
CA GLU A 468 -3.65 -0.07 27.08
C GLU A 468 -4.18 1.26 27.65
N LEU A 469 -4.01 1.54 28.94
CA LEU A 469 -4.39 2.82 29.54
C LEU A 469 -3.53 3.99 29.03
N MET A 470 -2.26 3.72 28.74
CA MET A 470 -1.38 4.71 28.09
C MET A 470 -1.83 5.01 26.66
N ARG A 471 -2.17 3.97 25.90
CA ARG A 471 -2.74 4.06 24.55
C ARG A 471 -4.06 4.83 24.52
N LEU A 472 -4.92 4.66 25.53
CA LEU A 472 -6.17 5.41 25.68
C LEU A 472 -5.97 6.86 26.15
N GLY A 473 -4.72 7.29 26.37
CA GLY A 473 -4.39 8.64 26.82
C GLY A 473 -4.75 8.93 28.28
N LEU A 474 -5.09 7.91 29.08
CA LEU A 474 -5.38 8.05 30.51
C LEU A 474 -4.09 8.09 31.34
N ALA A 475 -3.02 7.47 30.84
CA ALA A 475 -1.67 7.56 31.37
C ALA A 475 -0.69 7.93 30.24
N GLN A 476 0.52 8.37 30.60
CA GLN A 476 1.57 8.70 29.62
C GLN A 476 2.96 8.36 30.15
N LEU A 477 3.91 8.15 29.25
CA LEU A 477 5.33 8.05 29.58
C LEU A 477 5.99 9.44 29.47
N THR A 478 6.79 9.83 30.47
CA THR A 478 7.55 11.08 30.40
C THR A 478 8.83 10.95 29.56
N SER A 479 9.13 12.02 28.83
CA SER A 479 10.32 12.17 27.99
C SER A 479 11.53 12.58 28.85
N GLY A 480 12.27 11.62 29.41
CA GLY A 480 13.46 11.87 30.22
C GLY A 480 14.41 10.67 30.31
N ARG A 481 15.59 10.83 30.95
CA ARG A 481 16.61 9.76 31.11
C ARG A 481 16.09 8.52 31.87
N MET A 482 14.98 8.65 32.60
CA MET A 482 14.23 7.54 33.18
C MET A 482 12.77 7.68 32.76
N SER A 483 12.27 6.70 32.00
CA SER A 483 10.89 6.69 31.53
C SER A 483 9.94 6.32 32.67
N VAL A 484 9.17 7.30 33.13
CA VAL A 484 8.21 7.18 34.24
C VAL A 484 6.79 7.20 33.68
N VAL A 485 5.88 6.44 34.28
CA VAL A 485 4.45 6.47 33.93
C VAL A 485 3.75 7.50 34.80
N GLU A 486 3.02 8.42 34.17
CA GLU A 486 2.27 9.48 34.83
C GLU A 486 0.80 9.49 34.41
N LEU A 487 -0.05 9.97 35.32
CA LEU A 487 -1.47 10.16 35.08
C LEU A 487 -1.70 11.44 34.26
N THR A 488 -2.44 11.35 33.15
CA THR A 488 -2.75 12.53 32.33
C THR A 488 -3.89 13.36 32.95
N GLN A 489 -4.21 14.53 32.38
CA GLN A 489 -5.41 15.27 32.80
C GLN A 489 -6.69 14.47 32.48
N ALA A 490 -6.79 13.91 31.27
CA ALA A 490 -7.90 13.05 30.88
C ALA A 490 -8.05 11.83 31.80
N GLY A 491 -6.94 11.22 32.22
CA GLY A 491 -6.94 10.13 33.20
C GLY A 491 -7.44 10.55 34.59
N ARG A 492 -7.09 11.76 35.05
CA ARG A 492 -7.61 12.33 36.29
C ARG A 492 -9.12 12.58 36.22
N ASP A 493 -9.56 13.20 35.13
CA ASP A 493 -10.98 13.53 34.92
C ASP A 493 -11.80 12.24 34.80
N TRP A 494 -11.29 11.22 34.11
CA TRP A 494 -11.91 9.90 34.03
C TRP A 494 -11.98 9.21 35.39
N LEU A 495 -10.89 9.22 36.17
CA LEU A 495 -10.83 8.61 37.50
C LEU A 495 -11.79 9.27 38.50
N GLY A 496 -12.02 10.58 38.37
CA GLY A 496 -13.01 11.32 39.15
C GLY A 496 -14.47 11.14 38.69
N GLY A 497 -14.68 10.58 37.50
CA GLY A 497 -15.99 10.32 36.91
C GLY A 497 -16.58 8.94 37.24
N LYS A 498 -17.80 8.68 36.75
CA LYS A 498 -18.48 7.38 36.81
C LYS A 498 -18.54 6.69 35.43
N ASN A 499 -17.48 6.84 34.64
CA ASN A 499 -17.43 6.32 33.28
C ASN A 499 -16.97 4.85 33.28
N SER A 500 -17.66 3.99 32.53
CA SER A 500 -17.22 2.62 32.29
C SER A 500 -16.07 2.59 31.27
N LEU A 501 -15.17 1.61 31.37
CA LEU A 501 -14.10 1.39 30.41
C LEU A 501 -13.96 -0.08 30.06
N GLU A 502 -14.11 -0.37 28.77
CA GLU A 502 -13.90 -1.71 28.22
C GLU A 502 -12.43 -1.90 27.80
N LEU A 503 -11.78 -2.89 28.39
CA LEU A 503 -10.37 -3.23 28.13
C LEU A 503 -10.25 -4.55 27.37
N THR A 504 -9.10 -4.71 26.72
CA THR A 504 -8.75 -5.96 26.06
C THR A 504 -8.33 -6.96 27.13
N ARG A 505 -8.93 -8.16 27.13
CA ARG A 505 -8.56 -9.22 28.06
C ARG A 505 -7.09 -9.59 27.81
N PRO A 506 -6.22 -9.49 28.83
CA PRO A 506 -4.84 -9.94 28.69
C PRO A 506 -4.81 -11.44 28.40
N ALA A 507 -4.16 -11.85 27.32
CA ALA A 507 -4.04 -13.26 26.99
C ALA A 507 -3.04 -13.92 27.94
N VAL A 508 -3.51 -14.82 28.82
CA VAL A 508 -2.63 -15.82 29.44
C VAL A 508 -2.14 -16.72 28.32
N ALA A 509 -0.83 -16.90 28.18
CA ALA A 509 -0.22 -17.71 27.14
C ALA A 509 -0.75 -19.16 27.21
N ARG A 510 -1.85 -19.44 26.51
CA ARG A 510 -2.28 -20.81 26.21
C ARG A 510 -1.49 -21.28 25.00
N PRO A 511 -1.00 -22.53 24.99
CA PRO A 511 -0.44 -23.11 23.78
C PRO A 511 -1.49 -23.01 22.67
N LYS A 512 -1.07 -22.56 21.48
CA LYS A 512 -1.94 -22.48 20.31
C LYS A 512 -2.47 -23.88 20.02
N SER A 513 -3.69 -24.19 20.46
CA SER A 513 -4.39 -25.38 20.02
C SER A 513 -4.71 -25.18 18.55
N GLY A 514 -3.91 -25.84 17.70
CA GLY A 514 -4.14 -25.92 16.27
C GLY A 514 -5.51 -26.55 16.02
N THR A 515 -6.52 -25.71 15.86
CA THR A 515 -7.70 -26.06 15.12
C THR A 515 -7.58 -25.30 13.82
N ALA A 516 -7.34 -26.05 12.74
CA ALA A 516 -7.43 -25.52 11.39
C ALA A 516 -8.87 -25.04 11.20
N GLN A 517 -9.12 -23.75 11.45
CA GLN A 517 -10.34 -23.12 11.00
C GLN A 517 -10.37 -23.29 9.49
N SER A 518 -11.47 -23.82 8.98
CA SER A 518 -11.70 -24.00 7.55
C SER A 518 -11.33 -22.69 6.85
N ARG A 519 -10.40 -22.75 5.89
CA ARG A 519 -10.09 -21.62 5.01
C ARG A 519 -11.41 -21.14 4.43
N SER A 520 -11.95 -20.03 4.92
CA SER A 520 -12.98 -19.31 4.20
C SER A 520 -12.36 -18.89 2.87
N GLU A 521 -13.08 -19.10 1.76
CA GLU A 521 -12.65 -18.65 0.44
C GLU A 521 -12.21 -17.19 0.52
N ARG A 522 -10.94 -16.91 0.19
CA ARG A 522 -10.42 -15.55 0.24
C ARG A 522 -10.96 -14.80 -0.97
N ALA A 523 -11.39 -13.55 -0.77
CA ALA A 523 -11.86 -12.73 -1.89
C ALA A 523 -10.78 -12.64 -2.99
N GLY A 524 -11.15 -12.99 -4.21
CA GLY A 524 -10.24 -13.01 -5.38
C GLY A 524 -9.46 -14.32 -5.58
N GLU A 525 -9.65 -15.34 -4.74
CA GLU A 525 -9.02 -16.65 -4.91
C GLU A 525 -9.62 -17.39 -6.13
N ILE A 526 -8.75 -17.89 -7.02
CA ILE A 526 -9.14 -18.72 -8.17
C ILE A 526 -8.65 -20.14 -7.88
N GLN A 527 -9.59 -21.05 -7.65
CA GLN A 527 -9.29 -22.48 -7.49
C GLN A 527 -8.91 -23.07 -8.84
N CYS A 528 -7.75 -23.70 -8.90
CA CYS A 528 -7.20 -24.33 -10.10
C CYS A 528 -6.31 -25.52 -9.72
N ASP A 529 -5.85 -26.27 -10.73
CA ASP A 529 -4.81 -27.26 -10.54
C ASP A 529 -3.46 -26.58 -10.26
N GLU A 530 -2.94 -26.70 -9.04
CA GLU A 530 -1.68 -26.06 -8.63
C GLU A 530 -0.44 -26.66 -9.32
N MET A 531 -0.50 -27.93 -9.77
CA MET A 531 0.61 -28.52 -10.53
C MET A 531 0.67 -27.93 -11.94
N LEU A 532 -0.48 -27.86 -12.63
CA LEU A 532 -0.55 -27.23 -13.94
C LEU A 532 -0.21 -25.74 -13.86
N PHE A 533 -0.73 -25.02 -12.85
CA PHE A 533 -0.39 -23.61 -12.64
C PHE A 533 1.13 -23.40 -12.51
N GLN A 534 1.83 -24.28 -11.79
CA GLN A 534 3.28 -24.21 -11.64
C GLN A 534 4.01 -24.48 -12.96
N GLN A 535 3.60 -25.47 -13.76
CA GLN A 535 4.16 -25.71 -15.10
C GLN A 535 3.95 -24.52 -16.04
N LEU A 536 2.74 -23.96 -16.06
CA LEU A 536 2.45 -22.77 -16.88
C LEU A 536 3.26 -21.54 -16.42
N ARG A 537 3.55 -21.43 -15.13
CA ARG A 537 4.40 -20.38 -14.57
C ARG A 537 5.86 -20.54 -15.00
N GLU A 538 6.35 -21.77 -15.10
CA GLU A 538 7.69 -22.10 -15.60
C GLU A 538 7.80 -21.79 -17.10
N LEU A 539 6.86 -22.26 -17.92
CA LEU A 539 6.79 -21.92 -19.34
C LEU A 539 6.75 -20.41 -19.57
N ARG A 540 5.92 -19.69 -18.81
CA ARG A 540 5.85 -18.22 -18.86
C ARG A 540 7.22 -17.58 -18.58
N MET A 541 7.97 -18.10 -17.61
CA MET A 541 9.28 -17.56 -17.23
C MET A 541 10.32 -17.78 -18.33
N GLU A 542 10.30 -18.94 -18.98
CA GLU A 542 11.18 -19.25 -20.11
C GLU A 542 10.93 -18.26 -21.26
N LEU A 543 9.68 -18.09 -21.67
CA LEU A 543 9.29 -17.15 -22.74
C LEU A 543 9.62 -15.70 -22.40
N ALA A 544 9.42 -15.31 -21.14
CA ALA A 544 9.76 -13.97 -20.67
C ALA A 544 11.27 -13.70 -20.76
N THR A 545 12.08 -14.69 -20.38
CA THR A 545 13.55 -14.62 -20.45
C THR A 545 14.03 -14.50 -21.88
N GLU A 546 13.49 -15.31 -22.81
CA GLU A 546 13.81 -15.25 -24.24
C GLU A 546 13.55 -13.88 -24.85
N ARG A 547 12.51 -13.18 -24.38
CA ARG A 547 12.14 -11.85 -24.87
C ARG A 547 12.71 -10.70 -24.06
N GLY A 548 13.39 -10.96 -22.95
CA GLY A 548 13.89 -9.94 -22.03
C GLY A 548 12.79 -9.13 -21.34
N LEU A 549 11.57 -9.67 -21.24
CA LEU A 549 10.39 -9.03 -20.66
C LEU A 549 10.10 -9.58 -19.26
N PRO A 550 9.39 -8.83 -18.39
CA PRO A 550 8.85 -9.36 -17.14
C PRO A 550 7.80 -10.46 -17.38
N ALA A 551 7.79 -11.51 -16.56
CA ALA A 551 6.92 -12.66 -16.75
C ALA A 551 5.43 -12.31 -16.84
N TYR A 552 4.95 -11.43 -15.95
CA TYR A 552 3.55 -11.00 -15.93
C TYR A 552 3.11 -10.24 -17.21
N MET A 553 4.05 -9.71 -18.01
CA MET A 553 3.73 -9.06 -19.29
C MET A 553 3.35 -10.08 -20.37
N ILE A 554 3.86 -11.31 -20.30
CA ILE A 554 3.41 -12.42 -21.16
C ILE A 554 1.96 -12.77 -20.78
N PHE A 555 1.76 -13.29 -19.57
CA PHE A 555 0.44 -13.52 -18.97
C PHE A 555 0.49 -13.26 -17.45
N GLY A 556 -0.50 -12.56 -16.91
CA GLY A 556 -0.62 -12.38 -15.46
C GLY A 556 -1.04 -13.68 -14.75
N ASP A 557 -0.85 -13.75 -13.43
CA ASP A 557 -1.20 -14.94 -12.64
C ASP A 557 -2.69 -15.29 -12.72
N VAL A 558 -3.57 -14.30 -12.88
CA VAL A 558 -5.01 -14.53 -13.11
C VAL A 558 -5.24 -15.37 -14.37
N ALA A 559 -4.58 -15.01 -15.48
CA ALA A 559 -4.72 -15.74 -16.74
C ALA A 559 -4.18 -17.17 -16.61
N LEU A 560 -3.03 -17.36 -15.94
CA LEU A 560 -2.47 -18.70 -15.71
C LEU A 560 -3.37 -19.57 -14.82
N ARG A 561 -3.99 -18.98 -13.78
CA ARG A 561 -4.93 -19.71 -12.91
C ARG A 561 -6.22 -20.07 -13.65
N GLU A 562 -6.73 -19.18 -14.51
CA GLU A 562 -7.87 -19.49 -15.39
C GLU A 562 -7.51 -20.60 -16.40
N MET A 563 -6.32 -20.55 -17.02
CA MET A 563 -5.82 -21.63 -17.89
C MET A 563 -5.73 -22.96 -17.15
N ALA A 564 -5.21 -22.97 -15.93
CA ALA A 564 -5.09 -24.17 -15.10
C ALA A 564 -6.44 -24.69 -14.55
N ARG A 565 -7.49 -23.85 -14.57
CA ARG A 565 -8.84 -24.23 -14.17
C ARG A 565 -9.64 -24.77 -15.36
N ASP A 566 -9.60 -24.06 -16.48
CA ASP A 566 -10.46 -24.30 -17.64
C ASP A 566 -9.80 -25.23 -18.68
N CYS A 567 -8.48 -25.42 -18.58
CA CYS A 567 -7.65 -26.28 -19.44
C CYS A 567 -7.94 -26.13 -20.94
N PRO A 568 -7.83 -24.91 -21.52
CA PRO A 568 -8.14 -24.68 -22.93
C PRO A 568 -7.17 -25.41 -23.87
N THR A 569 -7.70 -26.34 -24.66
CA THR A 569 -6.93 -27.13 -25.65
C THR A 569 -7.12 -26.68 -27.11
N THR A 570 -7.93 -25.65 -27.36
CA THR A 570 -8.12 -25.06 -28.70
C THR A 570 -7.87 -23.56 -28.69
N PRO A 571 -7.49 -22.96 -29.85
CA PRO A 571 -7.32 -21.50 -29.96
C PRO A 571 -8.56 -20.71 -29.56
N GLU A 572 -9.75 -21.20 -29.88
CA GLU A 572 -11.03 -20.55 -29.56
C GLU A 572 -11.24 -20.52 -28.05
N ALA A 573 -11.04 -21.66 -27.37
CA ALA A 573 -11.14 -21.75 -25.92
C ALA A 573 -10.07 -20.87 -25.23
N PHE A 574 -8.85 -20.86 -25.75
CA PHE A 574 -7.76 -20.05 -25.21
C PHE A 574 -8.04 -18.54 -25.30
N SER A 575 -8.72 -18.09 -26.35
CA SER A 575 -9.07 -16.68 -26.52
C SER A 575 -10.12 -16.17 -25.52
N LEU A 576 -10.86 -17.07 -24.86
CA LEU A 576 -11.83 -16.72 -23.83
C LEU A 576 -11.19 -16.41 -22.47
N ILE A 577 -9.94 -16.82 -22.25
CA ILE A 577 -9.21 -16.54 -21.00
C ILE A 577 -8.98 -15.03 -20.85
N SER A 578 -9.17 -14.51 -19.63
CA SER A 578 -8.98 -13.10 -19.32
C SER A 578 -7.52 -12.68 -19.52
N GLY A 579 -7.31 -11.56 -20.21
CA GLY A 579 -5.97 -11.04 -20.51
C GLY A 579 -5.32 -11.63 -21.78
N VAL A 580 -6.00 -12.55 -22.47
CA VAL A 580 -5.58 -13.04 -23.79
C VAL A 580 -6.15 -12.12 -24.89
N GLY A 581 -5.34 -11.15 -25.32
CA GLY A 581 -5.62 -10.30 -26.50
C GLY A 581 -5.15 -10.95 -27.80
N GLU A 582 -5.54 -10.37 -28.94
CA GLU A 582 -5.25 -10.92 -30.28
C GLU A 582 -3.75 -11.17 -30.52
N LYS A 583 -2.91 -10.18 -30.17
CA LYS A 583 -1.45 -10.27 -30.34
C LYS A 583 -0.85 -11.40 -29.49
N LYS A 584 -1.24 -11.46 -28.21
CA LYS A 584 -0.74 -12.50 -27.28
C LYS A 584 -1.20 -13.90 -27.69
N GLN A 585 -2.44 -14.04 -28.17
CA GLN A 585 -2.93 -15.31 -28.68
C GLN A 585 -2.10 -15.78 -29.89
N ALA A 586 -1.84 -14.89 -30.84
CA ALA A 586 -1.06 -15.21 -32.04
C ALA A 586 0.40 -15.57 -31.69
N GLU A 587 0.98 -14.91 -30.70
CA GLU A 587 2.39 -15.09 -30.35
C GLU A 587 2.66 -16.24 -29.39
N TYR A 588 1.79 -16.48 -28.41
CA TYR A 588 2.02 -17.43 -27.31
C TYR A 588 1.01 -18.58 -27.25
N GLY A 589 -0.14 -18.46 -27.93
CA GLY A 589 -1.26 -19.40 -27.74
C GLY A 589 -0.90 -20.86 -28.02
N SER A 590 -0.13 -21.13 -29.07
CA SER A 590 0.27 -22.50 -29.43
C SER A 590 1.13 -23.18 -28.37
N GLN A 591 2.05 -22.45 -27.73
CA GLN A 591 2.95 -22.97 -26.72
C GLN A 591 2.18 -23.36 -25.44
N PHE A 592 1.31 -22.47 -24.96
CA PHE A 592 0.50 -22.73 -23.77
C PHE A 592 -0.53 -23.85 -24.00
N ILE A 593 -1.19 -23.88 -25.16
CA ILE A 593 -2.14 -24.95 -25.51
C ILE A 593 -1.43 -26.31 -25.56
N SER A 594 -0.21 -26.35 -26.13
CA SER A 594 0.60 -27.58 -26.18
C SER A 594 0.95 -28.09 -24.79
N GLU A 595 1.37 -27.20 -23.89
CA GLU A 595 1.72 -27.56 -22.50
C GLU A 595 0.50 -28.12 -21.74
N ILE A 596 -0.65 -27.45 -21.85
CA ILE A 596 -1.91 -27.90 -21.23
C ILE A 596 -2.33 -29.26 -21.79
N THR A 597 -2.22 -29.46 -23.10
CA THR A 597 -2.58 -30.73 -23.76
C THR A 597 -1.67 -31.87 -23.31
N ALA A 598 -0.36 -31.60 -23.19
CA ALA A 598 0.61 -32.58 -22.68
C ALA A 598 0.31 -32.97 -21.24
N TYR A 599 0.05 -31.99 -20.36
CA TYR A 599 -0.29 -32.24 -18.97
C TYR A 599 -1.55 -33.09 -18.81
N LEU A 600 -2.60 -32.82 -19.61
CA LEU A 600 -3.82 -33.62 -19.59
C LEU A 600 -3.57 -35.06 -20.04
N ALA A 601 -2.72 -35.27 -21.04
CA ALA A 601 -2.37 -36.60 -21.54
C ALA A 601 -1.53 -37.41 -20.54
N GLU A 602 -0.74 -36.78 -19.67
CA GLU A 602 0.00 -37.45 -18.58
C GLU A 602 -0.89 -37.85 -17.39
N LYS A 603 -2.09 -37.26 -17.28
CA LYS A 603 -3.06 -37.51 -16.21
C LYS A 603 -4.06 -38.62 -16.52
N GLU A 604 -4.26 -38.92 -17.80
CA GLU A 604 -5.02 -40.07 -18.32
C GLU A 604 -4.19 -41.36 -18.21
#